data_AF-A0A7S0PYG0-F1
#
_entry.id   AF-A0A7S0PYG0-F1
#
_cell.length_a   1.000
_cell.length_b   1.000
_cell.length_c   1.000
_cell.angle_alpha   90.00
_cell.angle_beta   90.00
_cell.angle_gamma   90.00
#
_symmetry.space_group_name_H-M   'P 1'
#
loop_
_entity.id
_entity.type
_entity.pdbx_description
1 polymer ?
#
loop_
_entity_poly.entity_id
_entity_poly.type
_entity_poly.pdbx_seq_one_letter_code
_entity_poly.pdbx_strand_id
1 'polypeptide(L)'
;GALMELYAARKMPMKPGGIGWLGDQTLYSWMSVNGTGARPIFYELPCGWNRQIGTHMAGWPGFWKRNWCDSACHLLHGNYVNHKHFMEQLKSDATGRSCRNVVHRHRRSDAQFRNGTADARMLDMVAASCCR
;
A
#
# COMPACT_ATOMS: atom_id res chain seq x y z
N GLY A 1 8.25 -4.90 14.82
CA GLY A 1 8.36 -3.45 14.54
C GLY A 1 9.78 -2.99 14.26
N ALA A 2 10.46 -3.50 13.23
CA ALA A 2 11.85 -3.10 12.93
C ALA A 2 11.96 -1.77 12.16
N LEU A 3 10.93 -1.38 11.39
CA LEU A 3 10.97 -0.18 10.55
C LEU A 3 10.88 1.10 11.38
N MET A 4 9.99 1.13 12.37
CA MET A 4 9.79 2.30 13.22
C MET A 4 10.94 2.47 14.22
N GLU A 5 11.57 1.38 14.67
CA GLU A 5 12.82 1.43 15.42
C GLU A 5 13.97 2.04 14.61
N LEU A 6 14.06 1.73 13.30
CA LEU A 6 15.06 2.35 12.42
C LEU A 6 14.81 3.85 12.22
N TYR A 7 13.54 4.30 12.20
CA TYR A 7 13.19 5.73 12.18
C TYR A 7 13.48 6.42 13.50
N ALA A 8 13.09 5.81 14.63
CA ALA A 8 13.38 6.31 15.96
C ALA A 8 14.90 6.42 16.20
N ALA A 9 15.67 5.46 15.69
CA ALA A 9 17.13 5.46 15.72
C ALA A 9 17.78 6.40 14.68
N ARG A 10 17.00 7.20 13.93
CA ARG A 10 17.48 8.10 12.86
C ARG A 10 18.33 7.44 11.77
N LYS A 11 18.22 6.12 11.59
CA LYS A 11 19.02 5.34 10.62
C LYS A 11 18.49 5.41 9.18
N MET A 12 17.29 5.95 8.99
CA MET A 12 16.74 6.24 7.66
C MET A 12 16.25 7.69 7.62
N PRO A 13 16.48 8.41 6.51
CA PRO A 13 15.98 9.77 6.36
C PRO A 13 14.46 9.76 6.44
N MET A 14 13.90 10.58 7.33
CA MET A 14 12.49 10.95 7.25
C MET A 14 12.28 11.68 5.91
N LYS A 15 11.12 11.52 5.27
CA LYS A 15 10.74 12.34 4.12
C LYS A 15 10.86 13.84 4.49
N PRO A 16 10.94 14.75 3.49
CA PRO A 16 11.12 16.20 3.69
C PRO A 16 10.05 16.94 4.53
N GLY A 17 9.13 16.25 5.21
CA GLY A 17 8.06 16.84 6.02
C GLY A 17 8.08 16.46 7.51
N GLY A 18 9.08 15.68 7.97
CA GLY A 18 9.24 15.36 9.40
C GLY A 18 8.08 14.57 10.02
N ILE A 19 8.01 14.59 11.37
CA ILE A 19 6.88 14.06 12.14
C ILE A 19 5.68 14.98 11.86
N GLY A 20 4.69 14.47 11.12
CA GLY A 20 3.45 15.20 10.80
C GLY A 20 3.11 15.26 9.31
N TRP A 21 4.03 14.90 8.41
CA TRP A 21 3.79 14.96 6.95
C TRP A 21 2.56 14.20 6.47
N LEU A 22 2.24 13.07 7.10
CA LEU A 22 1.05 12.26 6.79
C LEU A 22 -0.07 12.45 7.83
N GLY A 23 -0.04 13.54 8.59
CA GLY A 23 -1.06 13.87 9.59
C GLY A 23 -1.32 12.75 10.60
N ASP A 24 -2.58 12.32 10.66
CA ASP A 24 -3.09 11.26 11.53
C ASP A 24 -2.34 9.93 11.34
N GLN A 25 -1.98 9.56 10.11
CA GLN A 25 -1.19 8.36 9.84
C GLN A 25 0.15 8.42 10.59
N THR A 26 0.80 9.59 10.64
CA THR A 26 2.07 9.73 11.37
C THR A 26 1.85 9.65 12.88
N LEU A 27 0.82 10.33 13.38
CA LEU A 27 0.47 10.34 14.80
C LEU A 27 0.16 8.92 15.32
N TYR A 28 -0.75 8.20 14.67
CA TYR A 28 -1.13 6.85 15.08
C TYR A 28 0.01 5.83 14.91
N SER A 29 0.83 5.97 13.86
CA SER A 29 2.03 5.14 13.71
C SER A 29 3.02 5.38 14.85
N TRP A 30 3.22 6.62 15.28
CA TRP A 30 4.09 6.93 16.41
C TRP A 30 3.52 6.42 17.74
N MET A 31 2.22 6.65 17.99
CA MET A 31 1.53 6.19 19.20
C MET A 31 1.59 4.67 19.36
N SER A 32 1.35 3.92 18.27
CA SER A 32 1.37 2.44 18.33
C SER A 32 2.74 1.85 18.69
N VAL A 33 3.84 2.59 18.48
CA VAL A 33 5.20 2.12 18.78
C VAL A 33 5.74 2.71 20.08
N ASN A 34 5.59 4.01 20.26
CA ASN A 34 6.24 4.82 21.30
C ASN A 34 5.29 5.37 22.37
N GLY A 35 3.97 5.28 22.17
CA GLY A 35 3.00 5.83 23.11
C GLY A 35 2.89 4.99 24.39
N THR A 36 3.22 5.58 25.53
CA THR A 36 3.01 4.94 26.84
C THR A 36 1.53 4.61 27.03
N GLY A 37 1.21 3.33 27.20
CA GLY A 37 -0.17 2.85 27.35
C GLY A 37 -1.00 2.85 26.06
N ALA A 38 -0.43 3.19 24.90
CA ALA A 38 -1.17 3.29 23.65
C ALA A 38 -1.26 1.96 22.87
N ARG A 39 -0.39 0.99 23.10
CA ARG A 39 -0.45 -0.31 22.39
C ARG A 39 -1.80 -1.04 22.53
N PRO A 40 -2.43 -1.11 23.71
CA PRO A 40 -3.70 -1.83 23.89
C PRO A 40 -4.90 -1.24 23.14
N ILE A 41 -4.84 0.01 22.68
CA ILE A 41 -5.93 0.65 21.94
C ILE A 41 -5.85 0.41 20.42
N PHE A 42 -4.78 -0.22 19.93
CA PHE A 42 -4.63 -0.56 18.51
C PHE A 42 -4.90 -2.03 18.27
N TYR A 43 -5.80 -2.30 17.32
CA TYR A 43 -6.03 -3.63 16.77
C TYR A 43 -5.48 -3.70 15.34
N GLU A 44 -4.59 -4.66 15.08
CA GLU A 44 -4.01 -4.85 13.75
C GLU A 44 -4.97 -5.62 12.85
N LEU A 45 -5.43 -4.97 11.77
CA LEU A 45 -6.29 -5.60 10.78
C LEU A 45 -5.47 -6.43 9.79
N PRO A 46 -6.00 -7.56 9.29
CA PRO A 46 -5.40 -8.26 8.16
C PRO A 46 -5.20 -7.32 6.95
N CYS A 47 -4.09 -7.47 6.24
CA CYS A 47 -3.70 -6.58 5.15
C CYS A 47 -4.74 -6.43 4.03
N GLY A 48 -5.63 -7.42 3.86
CA GLY A 48 -6.71 -7.40 2.88
C GLY A 48 -7.83 -6.38 3.18
N TRP A 49 -7.96 -5.92 4.43
CA TRP A 49 -8.89 -4.86 4.82
C TRP A 49 -8.41 -3.45 4.45
N ASN A 50 -7.16 -3.31 4.02
CA ASN A 50 -6.61 -2.06 3.50
C ASN A 50 -5.42 -2.38 2.59
N ARG A 51 -5.69 -3.02 1.45
CA ARG A 51 -4.66 -3.40 0.48
C ARG A 51 -4.13 -2.15 -0.21
N GLN A 52 -3.08 -1.56 0.35
CA GLN A 52 -2.40 -0.41 -0.22
C GLN A 52 -1.59 -0.82 -1.46
N ILE A 53 -1.71 -0.04 -2.54
CA ILE A 53 -1.03 -0.31 -3.82
C ILE A 53 -0.07 0.79 -4.25
N GLY A 54 0.17 1.79 -3.41
CA GLY A 54 1.11 2.87 -3.71
C GLY A 54 2.56 2.40 -3.78
N THR A 55 3.25 2.76 -4.85
CA THR A 55 4.62 2.32 -5.18
C THR A 55 5.67 3.41 -5.00
N HIS A 56 5.29 4.57 -4.49
CA HIS A 56 6.20 5.72 -4.31
C HIS A 56 7.40 5.45 -3.39
N MET A 57 7.39 4.33 -2.64
CA MET A 57 8.51 3.85 -1.81
C MET A 57 9.13 2.55 -2.34
N ALA A 58 8.90 2.18 -3.60
CA ALA A 58 9.32 0.89 -4.14
C ALA A 58 10.86 0.66 -4.10
N GLY A 59 11.64 1.74 -4.11
CA GLY A 59 13.10 1.69 -3.97
C GLY A 59 13.59 1.44 -2.55
N TRP A 60 12.73 1.45 -1.53
CA TRP A 60 13.16 1.29 -0.15
C TRP A 60 13.48 -0.17 0.20
N PRO A 61 14.57 -0.42 0.96
CA PRO A 61 14.93 -1.78 1.39
C PRO A 61 13.78 -2.49 2.09
N GLY A 62 13.38 -3.65 1.56
CA GLY A 62 12.30 -4.47 2.10
C GLY A 62 10.88 -4.02 1.75
N PHE A 63 10.70 -3.02 0.86
CA PHE A 63 9.37 -2.55 0.42
C PHE A 63 8.47 -3.70 -0.03
N TRP A 64 8.94 -4.56 -0.93
CA TRP A 64 8.16 -5.66 -1.50
C TRP A 64 7.79 -6.73 -0.48
N LYS A 65 8.70 -7.03 0.45
CA LYS A 65 8.44 -7.97 1.54
C LYS A 65 7.36 -7.42 2.49
N ARG A 66 7.41 -6.12 2.82
CA ARG A 66 6.41 -5.47 3.69
C ARG A 66 5.06 -5.24 3.00
N ASN A 67 5.05 -5.10 1.68
CA ASN A 67 3.82 -4.97 0.89
C ASN A 67 3.23 -6.32 0.46
N TRP A 68 3.81 -7.45 0.86
CA TRP A 68 3.22 -8.76 0.61
C TRP A 68 1.94 -8.94 1.42
N CYS A 69 0.92 -9.59 0.85
CA CYS A 69 -0.38 -9.80 1.49
C CYS A 69 -1.06 -11.06 0.95
N ASP A 70 -1.24 -12.06 1.81
CA ASP A 70 -1.91 -13.34 1.48
C ASP A 70 -3.38 -13.40 1.93
N SER A 71 -3.85 -12.36 2.63
CA SER A 71 -5.24 -12.28 3.08
C SER A 71 -6.18 -12.02 1.90
N ALA A 72 -7.44 -12.47 2.03
CA ALA A 72 -8.49 -12.11 1.08
C ALA A 72 -8.66 -10.59 1.02
N CYS A 73 -8.74 -10.03 -0.19
CA CYS A 73 -8.93 -8.59 -0.34
C CYS A 73 -10.39 -8.21 -0.12
N HIS A 74 -10.62 -7.35 0.88
CA HIS A 74 -11.91 -6.74 1.17
C HIS A 74 -11.94 -5.29 0.71
N LEU A 75 -10.80 -4.59 0.77
CA LEU A 75 -10.67 -3.20 0.36
C LEU A 75 -9.34 -2.97 -0.35
N LEU A 76 -9.41 -2.45 -1.58
CA LEU A 76 -8.25 -2.03 -2.35
C LEU A 76 -8.06 -0.52 -2.22
N HIS A 77 -6.85 -0.07 -1.84
CA HIS A 77 -6.56 1.32 -1.53
C HIS A 77 -5.48 1.89 -2.46
N GLY A 78 -5.91 2.65 -3.46
CA GLY A 78 -5.05 3.43 -4.37
C GLY A 78 -4.47 4.69 -3.71
N ASN A 79 -3.53 4.53 -2.79
CA ASN A 79 -2.88 5.60 -2.02
C ASN A 79 -1.73 6.32 -2.76
N TYR A 80 -1.66 6.21 -4.09
CA TYR A 80 -0.70 6.93 -4.93
C TYR A 80 -1.35 7.42 -6.23
N VAL A 81 -0.91 8.57 -6.73
CA VAL A 81 -1.58 9.32 -7.81
C VAL A 81 -1.74 8.50 -9.09
N ASN A 82 -0.70 7.72 -9.47
CA ASN A 82 -0.73 6.87 -10.66
C ASN A 82 -1.86 5.82 -10.63
N HIS A 83 -2.30 5.41 -9.44
CA HIS A 83 -3.33 4.38 -9.30
C HIS A 83 -4.75 4.93 -9.35
N LYS A 84 -4.97 6.25 -9.34
CA LYS A 84 -6.32 6.81 -9.25
C LYS A 84 -7.20 6.39 -10.43
N HIS A 85 -6.69 6.47 -11.65
CA HIS A 85 -7.43 6.06 -12.85
C HIS A 85 -7.75 4.56 -12.86
N PHE A 86 -6.81 3.72 -12.41
CA PHE A 86 -7.04 2.29 -12.22
C PHE A 86 -8.16 2.02 -11.20
N MET A 87 -8.16 2.73 -10.06
CA MET A 87 -9.19 2.58 -9.03
C MET A 87 -10.57 3.00 -9.52
N GLU A 88 -10.69 4.08 -10.31
CA GLU A 88 -11.99 4.50 -10.87
C GLU A 88 -12.63 3.41 -11.73
N GLN A 89 -11.85 2.67 -12.53
CA GLN A 89 -12.39 1.58 -13.35
C GLN A 89 -12.88 0.37 -12.54
N LEU A 90 -12.39 0.18 -11.31
CA LEU A 90 -12.86 -0.88 -10.43
C LEU A 90 -14.14 -0.49 -9.69
N LYS A 91 -14.40 0.81 -9.48
CA LYS A 91 -15.56 1.27 -8.71
C LYS A 91 -16.90 0.90 -9.33
N SER A 92 -16.96 0.79 -10.66
CA SER A 92 -18.19 0.44 -11.39
C SER A 92 -18.57 -1.03 -11.23
N ASP A 93 -17.70 -1.86 -10.65
CA ASP A 93 -17.94 -3.27 -10.41
C ASP A 93 -17.65 -3.64 -8.95
N ALA A 94 -18.67 -3.47 -8.11
CA ALA A 94 -18.62 -3.83 -6.69
C ALA A 94 -18.41 -5.35 -6.46
N THR A 95 -18.59 -6.20 -7.48
CA THR A 95 -18.38 -7.65 -7.35
C THR A 95 -16.92 -8.06 -7.50
N GLY A 96 -16.07 -7.17 -8.05
CA GLY A 96 -14.66 -7.45 -8.33
C GLY A 96 -14.42 -8.38 -9.53
N ARG A 97 -15.46 -8.85 -10.23
CA ARG A 97 -15.34 -9.77 -11.39
C ARG A 97 -14.48 -9.20 -12.52
N SER A 98 -14.52 -7.89 -12.71
CA SER A 98 -13.75 -7.16 -13.71
C SER A 98 -12.30 -6.93 -13.31
N CYS A 99 -11.91 -7.19 -12.05
CA CYS A 99 -10.58 -6.88 -11.50
C CYS A 99 -9.46 -7.39 -12.40
N ARG A 100 -9.50 -8.67 -12.78
CA ARG A 100 -8.48 -9.29 -13.64
C ARG A 100 -8.39 -8.64 -15.01
N ASN A 101 -9.54 -8.30 -15.60
CA ASN A 101 -9.63 -7.65 -16.90
C ASN A 101 -9.12 -6.20 -16.85
N VAL A 102 -9.44 -5.46 -15.80
CA VAL A 102 -8.96 -4.09 -15.58
C VAL A 102 -7.45 -4.08 -15.38
N VAL A 103 -6.90 -4.98 -14.56
CA VAL A 103 -5.45 -5.14 -14.41
C VAL A 103 -4.79 -5.42 -15.76
N HIS A 104 -5.28 -6.42 -16.51
CA HIS A 104 -4.71 -6.77 -17.80
C HIS A 104 -4.78 -5.61 -18.81
N ARG A 105 -5.88 -4.83 -18.81
CA ARG A 105 -6.01 -3.64 -19.65
C ARG A 105 -4.93 -2.61 -19.32
N HIS A 106 -4.79 -2.21 -18.05
CA HIS A 106 -3.80 -1.23 -17.63
C HIS A 106 -2.37 -1.68 -17.92
N ARG A 107 -2.05 -2.95 -17.67
CA ARG A 107 -0.75 -3.55 -18.01
C ARG A 107 -0.37 -3.40 -19.49
N ARG A 108 -1.35 -3.32 -20.39
CA ARG A 108 -1.12 -3.21 -21.85
C ARG A 108 -1.17 -1.77 -22.35
N SER A 109 -2.13 -0.98 -21.89
CA SER A 109 -2.41 0.33 -22.48
C SER A 109 -1.65 1.47 -21.80
N ASP A 110 -1.29 1.33 -20.51
CA ASP A 110 -0.76 2.43 -19.71
C ASP A 110 0.74 2.28 -19.47
N ALA A 111 1.52 3.27 -19.92
CA ALA A 111 2.98 3.27 -19.81
C ALA A 111 3.48 3.14 -18.36
N GLN A 112 2.74 3.68 -17.39
CA GLN A 112 3.11 3.59 -15.97
C GLN A 112 3.05 2.13 -15.48
N PHE A 113 2.19 1.31 -16.06
CA PHE A 113 1.95 -0.08 -15.66
C PHE A 113 2.58 -1.12 -16.60
N ARG A 114 3.51 -0.72 -17.48
CA ARG A 114 4.22 -1.67 -18.35
C ARG A 114 5.32 -2.44 -17.61
N ASN A 115 5.69 -3.59 -18.17
CA ASN A 115 6.73 -4.47 -17.61
C ASN A 115 7.98 -3.70 -17.18
N GLY A 116 8.48 -4.01 -15.98
CA GLY A 116 9.69 -3.41 -15.41
C GLY A 116 9.45 -2.25 -14.47
N THR A 117 8.24 -1.67 -14.42
CA THR A 117 7.91 -0.62 -13.45
C THR A 117 7.48 -1.20 -12.10
N ALA A 118 7.59 -0.39 -11.04
CA ALA A 118 7.06 -0.77 -9.73
C ALA A 118 5.52 -0.90 -9.74
N ASP A 119 4.83 -0.01 -10.45
CA ASP A 119 3.37 -0.02 -10.62
C ASP A 119 2.90 -1.30 -11.31
N ALA A 120 3.63 -1.75 -12.35
CA ALA A 120 3.42 -3.06 -12.97
C ALA A 120 3.48 -4.19 -11.95
N ARG A 121 4.60 -4.30 -11.22
CA ARG A 121 4.77 -5.37 -10.21
C ARG A 121 3.69 -5.34 -9.14
N MET A 122 3.25 -4.15 -8.72
CA MET A 122 2.16 -4.04 -7.76
C MET A 122 0.84 -4.57 -8.33
N LEU A 123 0.51 -4.27 -9.59
CA LEU A 123 -0.68 -4.85 -10.22
C LEU A 123 -0.61 -6.38 -10.35
N ASP A 124 0.57 -6.96 -10.53
CA ASP A 124 0.72 -8.43 -10.50
C ASP A 124 0.38 -8.99 -9.11
N MET A 125 0.78 -8.30 -8.04
CA MET A 125 0.41 -8.66 -6.67
C MET A 125 -1.10 -8.52 -6.45
N VAL A 126 -1.73 -7.44 -6.95
CA VAL A 126 -3.19 -7.25 -6.88
C VAL A 126 -3.93 -8.34 -7.63
N ALA A 127 -3.47 -8.73 -8.82
CA ALA A 127 -4.07 -9.81 -9.59
C ALA A 127 -4.02 -11.15 -8.85
N ALA A 128 -2.93 -11.40 -8.12
CA ALA A 128 -2.76 -12.62 -7.33
C ALA A 128 -3.60 -12.62 -6.05
N SER A 129 -3.61 -11.52 -5.29
CA SER A 129 -4.25 -11.47 -3.97
C SER A 129 -5.72 -11.08 -4.01
N CYS A 130 -6.12 -10.21 -4.95
CA CYS A 130 -7.43 -9.54 -4.93
C CYS A 130 -8.37 -9.89 -6.09
N CYS A 131 -7.85 -10.25 -7.27
CA CYS A 131 -8.70 -10.54 -8.44
C CYS A 131 -9.10 -12.03 -8.49
N ARG A 132 -9.94 -12.45 -7.54
CA ARG A 132 -10.51 -13.80 -7.45
C ARG A 132 -11.80 -13.93 -8.26
#